data_AF-A0A0N8PUM7-F1
#
_entry.id   AF-A0A0N8PUM7-F1
#
_cell.length_a   1.000
_cell.length_b   1.000
_cell.length_c   1.000
_cell.angle_alpha   90.00
_cell.angle_beta   90.00
_cell.angle_gamma   90.00
#
_symmetry.space_group_name_H-M   'P 1'
#
loop_
_entity.id
_entity.type
_entity.pdbx_description
1 polymer ?
#
loop_
_entity_poly.entity_id
_entity_poly.type
_entity_poly.pdbx_seq_one_letter_code
_entity_poly.pdbx_strand_id
1 'polypeptide(L)'
;MRRKEFEMMDSQETESFLQEVSFGVLGTTGEDGWPELTPVNFVFHEGALYFHGSKIGQKMANLKARPQVTFSVAKEYAIVPSYVLDPKLACPATAYFKSVVIKGYGEPVDDLQQKAEALGAFMRKLQPEGGYDPIDPADPAYVPQLRGTSVVRIRVERITGKYKFGQNLKERKLSQVMDGLEQRGGELDAETIALMKAYCPHHQEK
;
A
#
# COMPACT_ATOMS: atom_id res chain seq x y z
N MET A 1 -13.18 -10.76 4.55
CA MET A 1 -11.98 -11.06 5.38
C MET A 1 -12.33 -12.10 6.45
N ARG A 2 -11.41 -12.95 6.95
CA ARG A 2 -11.73 -13.93 8.03
C ARG A 2 -12.03 -13.26 9.39
N ARG A 3 -11.22 -12.27 9.76
CA ARG A 3 -11.35 -11.47 10.98
C ARG A 3 -11.78 -10.06 10.59
N LYS A 4 -13.06 -9.75 10.81
CA LYS A 4 -13.68 -8.49 10.36
C LYS A 4 -13.21 -7.29 11.21
N GLU A 5 -12.77 -7.55 12.44
CA GLU A 5 -12.21 -6.53 13.34
C GLU A 5 -10.91 -5.89 12.82
N PHE A 6 -10.29 -6.46 11.79
CA PHE A 6 -9.12 -5.88 11.11
C PHE A 6 -9.46 -5.29 9.74
N GLU A 7 -10.71 -5.39 9.29
CA GLU A 7 -11.12 -4.87 7.99
C GLU A 7 -11.20 -3.34 8.07
N MET A 8 -10.41 -2.65 7.24
CA MET A 8 -10.47 -1.21 7.12
C MET A 8 -11.48 -0.83 6.05
N MET A 9 -12.50 -0.08 6.46
CA MET A 9 -13.60 0.36 5.61
C MET A 9 -13.50 1.85 5.24
N ASP A 10 -12.62 2.59 5.91
CA ASP A 10 -12.38 4.01 5.62
C ASP A 10 -11.48 4.14 4.38
N SER A 11 -12.03 4.78 3.35
CA SER A 11 -11.31 5.00 2.09
C SER A 11 -10.19 6.02 2.24
N GLN A 12 -10.37 7.07 3.04
CA GLN A 12 -9.34 8.10 3.25
C GLN A 12 -8.14 7.51 4.00
N GLU A 13 -8.39 6.70 5.02
CA GLU A 13 -7.31 5.99 5.75
C GLU A 13 -6.56 5.03 4.81
N THR A 14 -7.29 4.33 3.95
CA THR A 14 -6.73 3.44 2.94
C THR A 14 -5.87 4.20 1.92
N GLU A 15 -6.36 5.34 1.43
CA GLU A 15 -5.63 6.21 0.51
C GLU A 15 -4.37 6.81 1.15
N SER A 16 -4.46 7.27 2.40
CA SER A 16 -3.32 7.77 3.16
C SER A 16 -2.21 6.73 3.27
N PHE A 17 -2.57 5.49 3.63
CA PHE A 17 -1.60 4.39 3.66
C PHE A 17 -1.00 4.08 2.27
N LEU A 18 -1.77 4.18 1.20
CA LEU A 18 -1.26 3.99 -0.16
C LEU A 18 -0.27 5.10 -0.59
N GLN A 19 -0.35 6.31 0.00
CA GLN A 19 0.65 7.36 -0.21
C GLN A 19 1.92 7.14 0.60
N GLU A 20 1.83 6.48 1.76
CA GLU A 20 2.96 6.22 2.66
C GLU A 20 3.97 5.21 2.08
N VAL A 21 3.52 4.22 1.31
CA VAL A 21 4.38 3.13 0.83
C VAL A 21 4.83 3.36 -0.61
N SER A 22 6.14 3.36 -0.87
CA SER A 22 6.71 3.71 -2.19
C SER A 22 6.47 2.69 -3.30
N PHE A 23 6.40 1.40 -2.96
CA PHE A 23 6.20 0.30 -3.92
C PHE A 23 5.21 -0.74 -3.40
N GLY A 24 4.69 -1.57 -4.30
CA GLY A 24 3.93 -2.75 -3.95
C GLY A 24 4.12 -3.85 -4.99
N VAL A 25 3.41 -4.95 -4.83
CA VAL A 25 3.57 -6.16 -5.65
C VAL A 25 2.38 -6.29 -6.57
N LEU A 26 2.64 -6.19 -7.87
CA LEU A 26 1.68 -6.45 -8.93
C LEU A 26 1.66 -7.95 -9.27
N GLY A 27 0.50 -8.55 -9.12
CA GLY A 27 0.17 -9.89 -9.59
C GLY A 27 -0.49 -9.87 -10.96
N THR A 28 0.16 -10.49 -11.94
CA THR A 28 -0.39 -10.79 -13.27
C THR A 28 -0.48 -12.31 -13.48
N THR A 29 -1.18 -12.75 -14.52
CA THR A 29 -1.20 -14.17 -14.91
C THR A 29 -0.28 -14.38 -16.11
N GLY A 30 0.75 -15.21 -15.93
CA GLY A 30 1.65 -15.65 -17.00
C GLY A 30 0.91 -16.49 -18.05
N GLU A 31 1.51 -16.63 -19.23
CA GLU A 31 0.96 -17.42 -20.33
C GLU A 31 0.77 -18.90 -19.96
N ASP A 32 1.67 -19.43 -19.15
CA ASP A 32 1.63 -20.77 -18.56
C ASP A 32 0.58 -20.93 -17.44
N GLY A 33 -0.15 -19.86 -17.11
CA GLY A 33 -1.17 -19.82 -16.08
C GLY A 33 -0.66 -19.56 -14.66
N TRP A 34 0.66 -19.46 -14.45
CA TRP A 34 1.22 -19.18 -13.13
C TRP A 34 1.05 -17.70 -12.75
N PRO A 35 0.83 -17.38 -11.47
CA PRO A 35 0.86 -16.00 -11.01
C PRO A 35 2.29 -15.43 -11.07
N GLU A 36 2.46 -14.31 -11.74
CA GLU A 36 3.70 -13.55 -11.75
C GLU A 36 3.60 -12.36 -10.81
N LEU A 37 4.60 -12.20 -9.94
CA LEU A 37 4.64 -11.15 -8.91
C LEU A 37 5.79 -10.18 -9.21
N THR A 38 5.44 -8.94 -9.54
CA THR A 38 6.42 -7.89 -9.89
C THR A 38 6.32 -6.73 -8.92
N PRO A 39 7.37 -6.42 -8.14
CA PRO A 39 7.45 -5.18 -7.40
C PRO A 39 7.46 -3.97 -8.34
N VAL A 40 6.58 -3.01 -8.11
CA VAL A 40 6.51 -1.77 -8.89
C VAL A 40 6.27 -0.58 -7.98
N ASN A 41 6.91 0.55 -8.30
CA ASN A 41 6.50 1.83 -7.74
C ASN A 41 5.09 2.15 -8.21
N PHE A 42 4.29 2.72 -7.33
CA PHE A 42 2.90 3.04 -7.64
C PHE A 42 2.45 4.37 -7.03
N VAL A 43 1.40 4.93 -7.59
CA VAL A 43 0.60 6.00 -6.97
C VAL A 43 -0.87 5.61 -7.00
N PHE A 44 -1.60 6.01 -5.96
CA PHE A 44 -3.05 6.01 -5.98
C PHE A 44 -3.52 7.45 -6.23
N HIS A 45 -4.25 7.68 -7.32
CA HIS A 45 -4.64 9.01 -7.75
C HIS A 45 -6.03 8.93 -8.38
N GLU A 46 -6.94 9.81 -7.96
CA GLU A 46 -8.31 9.89 -8.49
C GLU A 46 -9.05 8.54 -8.55
N GLY A 47 -8.92 7.74 -7.48
CA GLY A 47 -9.60 6.45 -7.36
C GLY A 47 -8.99 5.31 -8.19
N ALA A 48 -7.87 5.53 -8.87
CA ALA A 48 -7.15 4.50 -9.61
C ALA A 48 -5.70 4.34 -9.13
N LEU A 49 -5.13 3.15 -9.33
CA LEU A 49 -3.72 2.91 -9.09
C LEU A 49 -2.95 3.02 -10.41
N TYR A 50 -1.83 3.73 -10.42
CA TYR A 50 -0.97 3.86 -11.58
C TYR A 50 0.41 3.30 -11.28
N PHE A 51 0.99 2.62 -12.26
CA PHE A 51 2.41 2.27 -12.28
C PHE A 51 3.01 2.58 -13.65
N HIS A 52 4.32 2.74 -13.70
CA HIS A 52 5.04 3.01 -14.95
C HIS A 52 6.17 2.01 -15.18
N GLY A 53 6.71 1.99 -16.39
CA GLY A 53 7.91 1.20 -16.71
C GLY A 53 8.16 1.07 -18.20
N SER A 54 8.97 0.07 -18.57
CA SER A 54 9.21 -0.28 -19.98
C SER A 54 7.93 -0.69 -20.71
N LYS A 55 7.80 -0.26 -21.97
CA LYS A 55 6.74 -0.68 -22.90
C LYS A 55 6.79 -2.15 -23.28
N ILE A 56 7.96 -2.77 -23.14
CA ILE A 56 8.21 -4.17 -23.51
C ILE A 56 8.62 -4.92 -22.25
N GLY A 57 8.09 -6.13 -22.10
CA GLY A 57 8.44 -7.07 -21.06
C GLY A 57 7.28 -7.96 -20.67
N GLN A 58 7.57 -8.98 -19.89
CA GLN A 58 6.62 -10.02 -19.49
C GLN A 58 5.31 -9.44 -18.93
N LYS A 59 5.40 -8.51 -17.98
CA LYS A 59 4.22 -7.83 -17.40
C LYS A 59 3.29 -7.20 -18.45
N MET A 60 3.85 -6.60 -19.51
CA MET A 60 3.05 -5.94 -20.55
C MET A 60 2.38 -6.98 -21.47
N ALA A 61 3.08 -8.08 -21.76
CA ALA A 61 2.52 -9.21 -22.50
C ALA A 61 1.35 -9.84 -21.71
N ASN A 62 1.54 -10.07 -20.41
CA ASN A 62 0.50 -10.64 -19.54
C ASN A 62 -0.74 -9.76 -19.48
N LEU A 63 -0.59 -8.44 -19.30
CA LEU A 63 -1.71 -7.51 -19.27
C LEU A 63 -2.49 -7.48 -20.59
N LYS A 64 -1.77 -7.55 -21.72
CA LYS A 64 -2.40 -7.61 -23.04
C LYS A 64 -3.21 -8.88 -23.23
N ALA A 65 -2.72 -10.02 -22.72
CA ALA A 65 -3.42 -11.29 -22.79
C ALA A 65 -4.59 -11.38 -21.79
N ARG A 66 -4.39 -10.88 -20.57
CA ARG A 66 -5.35 -10.91 -19.46
C ARG A 66 -5.22 -9.63 -18.63
N PRO A 67 -6.17 -8.69 -18.74
CA PRO A 67 -6.07 -7.41 -18.04
C PRO A 67 -6.32 -7.50 -16.54
N GLN A 68 -6.85 -8.62 -16.03
CA GLN A 68 -7.13 -8.80 -14.61
C GLN A 68 -5.84 -8.84 -13.80
N VAL A 69 -5.77 -8.00 -12.76
CA VAL A 69 -4.61 -7.89 -11.88
C VAL A 69 -5.02 -7.92 -10.42
N THR A 70 -4.08 -8.35 -9.58
CA THR A 70 -4.14 -8.15 -8.13
C THR A 70 -2.91 -7.39 -7.70
N PHE A 71 -3.08 -6.24 -7.07
CA PHE A 71 -1.99 -5.47 -6.48
C PHE A 71 -2.03 -5.61 -4.95
N SER A 72 -0.88 -5.79 -4.33
CA SER A 72 -0.75 -5.94 -2.88
C SER A 72 0.34 -5.03 -2.33
N VAL A 73 0.05 -4.37 -1.21
CA VAL A 73 1.01 -3.54 -0.48
C VAL A 73 0.83 -3.77 1.01
N ALA A 74 1.93 -3.76 1.75
CA ALA A 74 1.94 -3.95 3.20
C ALA A 74 3.09 -3.18 3.85
N LYS A 75 2.88 -2.70 5.07
CA LYS A 75 3.91 -2.13 5.94
C LYS A 75 3.78 -2.73 7.32
N GLU A 76 4.89 -3.24 7.85
CA GLU A 76 5.01 -3.65 9.24
C GLU A 76 5.29 -2.42 10.12
N TYR A 77 4.61 -2.33 11.25
CA TYR A 77 4.80 -1.28 12.24
C TYR A 77 5.51 -1.82 13.49
N ALA A 78 5.17 -3.04 13.93
CA ALA A 78 5.86 -3.67 15.04
C ALA A 78 5.75 -5.19 15.01
N ILE A 79 6.83 -5.89 15.39
CA ILE A 79 6.75 -7.25 15.91
C ILE A 79 6.55 -7.18 17.42
N VAL A 80 5.49 -7.81 17.92
CA VAL A 80 5.19 -7.99 19.33
C VAL A 80 5.63 -9.40 19.72
N PRO A 81 6.72 -9.55 20.50
CA PRO A 81 7.16 -10.84 21.00
C PRO A 81 6.15 -11.45 21.96
N SER A 82 6.10 -12.77 22.05
CA SER A 82 5.11 -13.44 22.90
C SER A 82 5.27 -13.12 24.38
N TYR A 83 6.51 -12.94 24.85
CA TYR A 83 6.83 -12.65 26.25
C TYR A 83 6.25 -11.33 26.76
N VAL A 84 5.86 -10.43 25.86
CA VAL A 84 5.14 -9.20 26.23
C VAL A 84 3.80 -9.55 26.86
N LEU A 85 3.14 -10.61 26.39
CA LEU A 85 1.82 -11.03 26.87
C LEU A 85 1.85 -12.28 27.76
N ASP A 86 2.80 -13.20 27.51
CA ASP A 86 2.95 -14.43 28.27
C ASP A 86 4.42 -14.89 28.24
N PRO A 87 5.10 -14.97 29.40
CA PRO A 87 6.52 -15.34 29.45
C PRO A 87 6.81 -16.79 29.08
N LYS A 88 5.79 -17.66 29.02
CA LYS A 88 5.94 -19.10 28.75
C LYS A 88 5.40 -19.49 27.38
N LEU A 89 4.25 -18.95 26.98
CA LEU A 89 3.58 -19.33 25.73
C LEU A 89 4.11 -18.53 24.54
N ALA A 90 4.45 -19.21 23.44
CA ALA A 90 4.90 -18.57 22.20
C ALA A 90 3.73 -18.02 21.34
N CYS A 91 2.52 -18.54 21.53
CA CYS A 91 1.36 -18.26 20.69
C CYS A 91 0.95 -16.76 20.57
N PRO A 92 1.15 -15.90 21.59
CA PRO A 92 0.79 -14.48 21.48
C PRO A 92 1.66 -13.64 20.54
N ALA A 93 2.81 -14.17 20.06
CA ALA A 93 3.67 -13.43 19.16
C ALA A 93 2.92 -13.01 17.88
N THR A 94 3.10 -11.76 17.45
CA THR A 94 2.39 -11.22 16.29
C THR A 94 3.12 -10.06 15.64
N ALA A 95 2.84 -9.81 14.35
CA ALA A 95 3.11 -8.53 13.71
C ALA A 95 1.87 -7.61 13.79
N TYR A 96 2.11 -6.32 13.97
CA TYR A 96 1.17 -5.23 13.70
C TYR A 96 1.54 -4.56 12.38
N PHE A 97 0.55 -4.41 11.52
CA PHE A 97 0.77 -4.03 10.13
C PHE A 97 -0.49 -3.41 9.51
N LYS A 98 -0.29 -2.65 8.44
CA LYS A 98 -1.32 -2.31 7.46
C LYS A 98 -1.04 -3.08 6.17
N SER A 99 -2.08 -3.56 5.51
CA SER A 99 -1.97 -4.11 4.15
C SER A 99 -3.20 -3.79 3.34
N VAL A 100 -3.02 -3.53 2.05
CA VAL A 100 -4.11 -3.30 1.10
C VAL A 100 -3.94 -4.25 -0.07
N VAL A 101 -5.04 -4.88 -0.47
CA VAL A 101 -5.14 -5.67 -1.70
C VAL A 101 -6.15 -5.00 -2.62
N ILE A 102 -5.73 -4.72 -3.85
CA ILE A 102 -6.56 -4.15 -4.90
C ILE A 102 -6.71 -5.19 -6.00
N LYS A 103 -7.95 -5.47 -6.40
CA LYS A 103 -8.26 -6.21 -7.62
C LYS A 103 -8.82 -5.25 -8.65
N GLY A 104 -8.43 -5.42 -9.90
CA GLY A 104 -8.83 -4.51 -10.95
C GLY A 104 -8.37 -4.96 -12.32
N TYR A 105 -8.36 -3.99 -13.25
CA TYR A 105 -8.03 -4.19 -14.64
C TYR A 105 -6.91 -3.23 -15.05
N GLY A 106 -5.78 -3.77 -15.52
CA GLY A 106 -4.66 -2.99 -16.03
C GLY A 106 -4.92 -2.54 -17.47
N GLU A 107 -4.88 -1.24 -17.68
CA GLU A 107 -5.19 -0.55 -18.93
C GLU A 107 -4.03 0.40 -19.27
N PRO A 108 -3.42 0.31 -20.47
CA PRO A 108 -2.39 1.27 -20.88
C PRO A 108 -3.00 2.67 -20.98
N VAL A 109 -2.23 3.68 -20.58
CA VAL A 109 -2.57 5.10 -20.73
C VAL A 109 -1.78 5.63 -21.91
N ASP A 110 -2.48 6.02 -22.99
CA ASP A 110 -1.84 6.54 -24.21
C ASP A 110 -1.86 8.07 -24.30
N ASP A 111 -2.87 8.70 -23.68
CA ASP A 111 -3.02 10.15 -23.65
C ASP A 111 -1.87 10.82 -22.86
N LEU A 112 -1.24 11.83 -23.46
CA LEU A 112 -0.06 12.48 -22.86
C LEU A 112 -0.43 13.29 -21.60
N GLN A 113 -1.62 13.89 -21.56
CA GLN A 113 -2.09 14.65 -20.41
C GLN A 113 -2.28 13.73 -19.20
N GLN A 114 -2.99 12.61 -19.38
CA GLN A 114 -3.16 11.60 -18.30
C GLN A 114 -1.82 10.99 -17.85
N LYS A 115 -0.86 10.79 -18.77
CA LYS A 115 0.49 10.36 -18.39
C LYS A 115 1.20 11.40 -17.53
N ALA A 116 1.16 12.66 -17.92
CA ALA A 116 1.78 13.75 -17.19
C ALA A 116 1.18 13.89 -15.79
N GLU A 117 -0.14 13.76 -15.65
CA GLU A 117 -0.83 13.78 -14.35
C GLU A 117 -0.40 12.62 -13.44
N ALA A 118 -0.41 11.39 -13.96
CA ALA A 118 0.00 10.21 -13.21
C ALA A 118 1.48 10.28 -12.80
N LEU A 119 2.38 10.66 -13.71
CA LEU A 119 3.81 10.83 -13.42
C LEU A 119 4.05 12.02 -12.49
N GLY A 120 3.27 13.09 -12.58
CA GLY A 120 3.30 14.19 -11.62
C GLY A 120 2.87 13.75 -10.22
N ALA A 121 1.88 12.85 -10.11
CA ALA A 121 1.52 12.24 -8.83
C ALA A 121 2.66 11.39 -8.26
N PHE A 122 3.44 10.70 -9.11
CA PHE A 122 4.66 10.01 -8.66
C PHE A 122 5.65 10.98 -8.05
N MET A 123 5.89 12.12 -8.71
CA MET A 123 6.84 13.09 -8.21
C MET A 123 6.39 13.73 -6.90
N ARG A 124 5.10 14.03 -6.73
CA ARG A 124 4.56 14.50 -5.43
C ARG A 124 4.75 13.49 -4.30
N LYS A 125 4.70 12.19 -4.61
CA LYS A 125 4.88 11.11 -3.63
C LYS A 125 6.35 10.82 -3.32
N LEU A 126 7.20 10.79 -4.34
CA LEU A 126 8.60 10.34 -4.22
C LEU A 126 9.58 11.48 -3.92
N GLN A 127 9.26 12.70 -4.35
CA GLN A 127 10.08 13.89 -4.20
C GLN A 127 9.20 15.10 -3.83
N PRO A 128 8.53 15.06 -2.65
CA PRO A 128 7.60 16.10 -2.21
C PRO A 128 8.25 17.48 -2.05
N GLU A 129 9.57 17.54 -1.84
CA GLU A 129 10.36 18.77 -1.74
C GLU A 129 10.48 19.54 -3.07
N GLY A 130 10.08 18.93 -4.19
CA GLY A 130 10.20 19.55 -5.51
C GLY A 130 11.64 19.50 -6.05
N GLY A 131 12.08 20.55 -6.76
CA GLY A 131 13.38 20.58 -7.44
C GLY A 131 13.33 20.08 -8.90
N TYR A 132 12.14 20.03 -9.48
CA TYR A 132 11.87 19.70 -10.88
C TYR A 132 10.76 20.62 -11.40
N ASP A 133 10.77 20.89 -12.71
CA ASP A 133 9.65 21.56 -13.36
C ASP A 133 8.44 20.61 -13.45
N PRO A 134 7.21 21.12 -13.32
CA PRO A 134 6.02 20.31 -13.55
C PRO A 134 6.07 19.62 -14.91
N ILE A 135 5.63 18.37 -14.97
CA ILE A 135 5.59 17.61 -16.22
C ILE A 135 4.51 18.21 -17.11
N ASP A 136 4.91 18.97 -18.13
CA ASP A 136 4.02 19.59 -19.11
C ASP A 136 3.97 18.75 -20.40
N PRO A 137 2.80 18.20 -20.79
CA PRO A 137 2.67 17.42 -22.02
C PRO A 137 2.77 18.27 -23.30
N ALA A 138 2.77 19.60 -23.22
CA ALA A 138 3.03 20.51 -24.33
C ALA A 138 4.51 20.91 -24.46
N ASP A 139 5.33 20.68 -23.43
CA ASP A 139 6.76 21.01 -23.45
C ASP A 139 7.53 20.04 -24.38
N PRO A 140 8.22 20.53 -25.43
CA PRO A 140 9.04 19.72 -26.32
C PRO A 140 10.10 18.87 -25.60
N ALA A 141 10.56 19.30 -24.43
CA ALA A 141 11.53 18.58 -23.61
C ALA A 141 10.93 17.40 -22.84
N TYR A 142 9.60 17.35 -22.62
CA TYR A 142 8.91 16.25 -21.92
C TYR A 142 8.19 15.29 -22.87
N VAL A 143 7.73 15.76 -24.05
CA VAL A 143 6.96 14.94 -25.01
C VAL A 143 7.66 13.62 -25.38
N PRO A 144 8.96 13.58 -25.72
CA PRO A 144 9.64 12.32 -26.03
C PRO A 144 9.67 11.32 -24.87
N GLN A 145 9.79 11.80 -23.63
CA GLN A 145 9.90 11.03 -22.39
C GLN A 145 8.54 10.45 -22.02
N LEU A 146 7.47 11.26 -22.13
CA LEU A 146 6.09 10.80 -21.97
C LEU A 146 5.72 9.76 -23.02
N ARG A 147 6.18 9.93 -24.27
CA ARG A 147 6.01 8.92 -25.31
C ARG A 147 6.84 7.68 -25.04
N GLY A 148 8.04 7.79 -24.49
CA GLY A 148 8.95 6.69 -24.21
C GLY A 148 8.51 5.80 -23.04
N THR A 149 7.86 6.38 -22.05
CA THR A 149 7.43 5.69 -20.83
C THR A 149 6.06 5.04 -20.99
N SER A 150 5.95 3.78 -20.58
CA SER A 150 4.64 3.13 -20.41
C SER A 150 4.06 3.53 -19.06
N VAL A 151 2.78 3.91 -19.06
CA VAL A 151 1.99 4.14 -17.85
C VAL A 151 0.77 3.22 -17.95
N VAL A 152 0.49 2.50 -16.88
CA VAL A 152 -0.67 1.61 -16.78
C VAL A 152 -1.54 2.06 -15.62
N ARG A 153 -2.81 2.26 -15.92
CA ARG A 153 -3.87 2.50 -14.95
C ARG A 153 -4.45 1.15 -14.56
N ILE A 154 -4.56 0.89 -13.26
CA ILE A 154 -5.40 -0.17 -12.71
C ILE A 154 -6.72 0.45 -12.33
N ARG A 155 -7.74 0.21 -13.17
CA ARG A 155 -9.12 0.53 -12.82
C ARG A 155 -9.54 -0.40 -11.69
N VAL A 156 -9.81 0.19 -10.52
CA VAL A 156 -10.13 -0.55 -9.30
C VAL A 156 -11.51 -1.18 -9.43
N GLU A 157 -11.58 -2.50 -9.23
CA GLU A 157 -12.83 -3.23 -9.07
C GLU A 157 -13.15 -3.42 -7.59
N ARG A 158 -12.12 -3.72 -6.79
CA ARG A 158 -12.26 -3.94 -5.35
C ARG A 158 -10.98 -3.56 -4.64
N ILE A 159 -11.13 -2.86 -3.53
CA ILE A 159 -10.07 -2.60 -2.55
C ILE A 159 -10.41 -3.31 -1.24
N THR A 160 -9.41 -3.83 -0.54
CA THR A 160 -9.59 -4.44 0.79
C THR A 160 -8.38 -4.10 1.66
N GLY A 161 -8.61 -3.33 2.73
CA GLY A 161 -7.61 -2.99 3.73
C GLY A 161 -7.69 -3.92 4.93
N LYS A 162 -6.54 -4.38 5.43
CA LYS A 162 -6.37 -5.15 6.67
C LYS A 162 -5.38 -4.47 7.60
N TYR A 163 -5.88 -3.96 8.71
CA TYR A 163 -5.14 -3.11 9.65
C TYR A 163 -5.17 -3.82 10.99
N LYS A 164 -4.02 -4.26 11.48
CA LYS A 164 -3.93 -5.09 12.69
C LYS A 164 -3.10 -4.39 13.75
N PHE A 165 -3.78 -3.91 14.78
CA PHE A 165 -3.21 -3.14 15.89
C PHE A 165 -3.85 -3.52 17.24
N GLY A 166 -4.20 -4.82 17.39
CA GLY A 166 -4.70 -5.33 18.67
C GLY A 166 -6.20 -5.17 18.91
N GLN A 167 -7.01 -4.86 17.88
CA GLN A 167 -8.48 -4.70 18.00
C GLN A 167 -9.19 -5.94 18.58
N ASN A 168 -8.54 -7.10 18.57
CA ASN A 168 -9.04 -8.35 19.13
C ASN A 168 -8.62 -8.59 20.59
N LEU A 169 -7.82 -7.71 21.18
CA LEU A 169 -7.32 -7.82 22.56
C LEU A 169 -8.31 -7.17 23.53
N LYS A 170 -8.33 -7.68 24.76
CA LYS A 170 -9.00 -6.99 25.88
C LYS A 170 -8.08 -5.90 26.42
N GLU A 171 -8.67 -4.87 27.03
CA GLU A 171 -8.01 -3.69 27.61
C GLU A 171 -6.68 -4.00 28.29
N ARG A 172 -6.68 -4.83 29.34
CA ARG A 172 -5.45 -5.21 30.06
C ARG A 172 -4.32 -5.70 29.15
N LYS A 173 -4.64 -6.53 28.16
CA LYS A 173 -3.64 -7.07 27.22
C LYS A 173 -3.21 -6.01 26.21
N LEU A 174 -4.12 -5.14 25.80
CA LEU A 174 -3.80 -4.02 24.92
C LEU A 174 -2.82 -3.05 25.62
N SER A 175 -3.12 -2.64 26.86
CA SER A 175 -2.24 -1.79 27.68
C SER A 175 -0.87 -2.43 27.88
N GLN A 176 -0.83 -3.71 28.24
CA GLN A 176 0.43 -4.44 28.41
C GLN A 176 1.30 -4.44 27.13
N VAL A 177 0.68 -4.51 25.94
CA VAL A 177 1.42 -4.39 24.68
C VAL A 177 1.89 -2.96 24.45
N MET A 178 1.05 -1.95 24.69
CA MET A 178 1.44 -0.55 24.54
C MET A 178 2.60 -0.19 25.47
N ASP A 179 2.55 -0.58 26.74
CA ASP A 179 3.63 -0.36 27.72
C ASP A 179 4.92 -1.05 27.28
N GLY A 180 4.82 -2.29 26.75
CA GLY A 180 5.96 -3.03 26.24
C GLY A 180 6.61 -2.37 25.03
N LEU A 181 5.81 -1.79 24.12
CA LEU A 181 6.31 -1.01 22.98
C LEU A 181 6.94 0.31 23.44
N GLU A 182 6.33 0.98 24.42
CA GLU A 182 6.85 2.24 24.97
C GLU A 182 8.20 2.04 25.66
N GLN A 183 8.32 1.00 26.50
CA GLN A 183 9.58 0.65 27.17
C GLN A 183 10.67 0.21 26.19
N ARG A 184 10.29 -0.46 25.09
CA ARG A 184 11.23 -0.87 24.05
C ARG A 184 11.76 0.34 23.28
N GLY A 185 10.91 1.31 22.96
CA GLY A 185 11.31 2.56 22.30
C GLY A 185 11.89 2.37 20.89
N GLY A 186 11.41 1.37 20.15
CA GLY A 186 11.80 1.14 18.76
C GLY A 186 11.33 2.25 17.80
N GLU A 187 11.91 2.30 16.61
CA GLU A 187 11.70 3.37 15.61
C GLU A 187 10.21 3.68 15.33
N LEU A 188 9.39 2.64 15.19
CA LEU A 188 7.96 2.76 14.88
C LEU A 188 7.06 2.52 16.10
N ASP A 189 7.60 2.37 17.31
CA ASP A 189 6.81 1.97 18.48
C ASP A 189 5.82 3.05 18.91
N ALA A 190 6.26 4.32 18.93
CA ALA A 190 5.38 5.45 19.24
C ALA A 190 4.23 5.58 18.22
N GLU A 191 4.54 5.43 16.94
CA GLU A 191 3.52 5.42 15.86
C GLU A 191 2.57 4.22 16.01
N THR A 192 3.12 3.04 16.30
CA THR A 192 2.33 1.83 16.54
C THR A 192 1.35 2.03 17.69
N ILE A 193 1.79 2.59 18.81
CA ILE A 193 0.93 2.89 19.97
C ILE A 193 -0.17 3.88 19.59
N ALA A 194 0.14 4.93 18.82
CA ALA A 194 -0.86 5.88 18.35
C ALA A 194 -1.92 5.19 17.46
N LEU A 195 -1.52 4.31 16.55
CA LEU A 195 -2.43 3.52 15.72
C LEU A 195 -3.25 2.52 16.54
N MET A 196 -2.65 1.88 17.56
CA MET A 196 -3.38 1.03 18.51
C MET A 196 -4.50 1.80 19.21
N LYS A 197 -4.20 3.02 19.70
CA LYS A 197 -5.19 3.90 20.35
C LYS A 197 -6.29 4.35 19.38
N ALA A 198 -5.93 4.64 18.12
CA ALA A 198 -6.87 5.07 17.09
C ALA A 198 -7.83 3.95 16.65
N TYR A 199 -7.33 2.72 16.47
CA TYR A 199 -8.15 1.60 15.99
C TYR A 199 -8.79 0.76 17.10
N CYS A 200 -8.48 1.02 18.37
CA CYS A 200 -9.10 0.37 19.53
C CYS A 200 -9.83 1.38 20.44
N PRO A 201 -10.78 2.18 19.94
CA PRO A 201 -11.37 3.30 20.69
C PRO A 201 -12.18 2.88 21.92
N HIS A 202 -12.67 1.63 21.98
CA HIS A 202 -13.44 1.11 23.12
C HIS A 202 -12.61 0.85 24.39
N HIS A 203 -11.30 1.15 24.34
CA HIS A 203 -10.38 1.07 25.48
C HIS A 203 -9.83 2.44 25.90
N GLN A 204 -10.39 3.54 25.37
CA GLN A 204 -10.09 4.87 25.87
C GLN A 204 -10.85 5.08 27.19
N GLU A 205 -10.09 5.44 28.23
CA GLU A 205 -10.48 5.50 29.65
C GLU A 205 -11.83 6.18 29.89
N LYS A 206 -12.62 5.58 30.80
CA LYS A 206 -13.62 6.29 31.60
C LYS A 206 -12.99 6.80 32.88
#